data_AF-A0A2G5UGC1-F1
#
_entry.id   AF-A0A2G5UGC1-F1
#
_cell.length_a   1.000
_cell.length_b   1.000
_cell.length_c   1.000
_cell.angle_alpha   90.00
_cell.angle_beta   90.00
_cell.angle_gamma   90.00
#
_symmetry.space_group_name_H-M   'P 1'
#
loop_
_entity.id
_entity.type
_entity.pdbx_description
1 polymer ?
#
loop_
_entity_poly.entity_id
_entity_poly.type
_entity_poly.pdbx_seq_one_letter_code
_entity_poly.pdbx_strand_id
1 'polypeptide(L)'
;MQNDAAHQKDRYGHYVAIKNNINAFYFATQVPLIVYFREDGQMEKREFLEEWKSIPEQNEQQFSLQNTQNMNADAICTKLQQNNIHTVARRQVDNQQLLYHSVKYTNNLNVLSELKVNSQNTAITLSLKSKNLMAIANMNEVFQSLLN
;
A
#
# COMPACT_ATOMS: atom_id res chain seq x y z
N MET A 1 6.31 -28.11 -23.28
CA MET A 1 5.45 -27.02 -22.79
C MET A 1 5.47 -27.07 -21.28
N GLN A 2 6.33 -26.27 -20.65
CA GLN A 2 6.58 -26.32 -19.21
C GLN A 2 6.39 -24.92 -18.64
N ASN A 3 5.25 -24.75 -17.94
CA ASN A 3 4.84 -23.67 -17.03
C ASN A 3 5.56 -22.31 -17.13
N ASP A 4 4.98 -21.39 -17.92
CA ASP A 4 5.27 -19.94 -17.88
C ASP A 4 4.65 -19.19 -16.68
N ALA A 5 3.99 -19.89 -15.75
CA ALA A 5 3.27 -19.26 -14.63
C ALA A 5 4.16 -18.83 -13.44
N ALA A 6 5.41 -19.31 -13.36
CA ALA A 6 6.28 -19.02 -12.21
C ALA A 6 7.04 -17.67 -12.31
N HIS A 7 7.16 -17.09 -13.50
CA HIS A 7 7.99 -15.88 -13.72
C HIS A 7 7.26 -14.56 -13.41
N GLN A 8 5.97 -14.58 -13.09
CA GLN A 8 5.22 -13.33 -12.89
C GLN A 8 5.39 -12.72 -11.49
N LYS A 9 5.95 -13.47 -10.53
CA LYS A 9 6.21 -13.02 -9.15
C LYS A 9 7.55 -12.28 -8.96
N ASP A 10 8.44 -12.27 -9.95
CA ASP A 10 9.83 -11.79 -9.83
C ASP A 10 10.09 -10.38 -10.36
N ARG A 11 9.06 -9.53 -10.51
CA ARG A 11 9.24 -8.24 -11.20
C ARG A 11 10.06 -7.18 -10.42
N TYR A 12 10.37 -7.41 -9.14
CA TYR A 12 11.12 -6.45 -8.30
C TYR A 12 12.12 -7.12 -7.34
N GLY A 13 12.96 -8.02 -7.85
CA GLY A 13 14.06 -8.60 -7.07
C GLY A 13 15.21 -7.61 -6.90
N HIS A 14 15.74 -7.49 -5.67
CA HIS A 14 16.99 -6.77 -5.42
C HIS A 14 18.16 -7.74 -5.45
N TYR A 15 19.07 -7.57 -6.40
CA TYR A 15 20.28 -8.37 -6.50
C TYR A 15 21.38 -7.77 -5.64
N VAL A 16 21.97 -8.60 -4.80
CA VAL A 16 23.01 -8.22 -3.84
C VAL A 16 24.27 -9.01 -4.14
N ALA A 17 25.42 -8.33 -4.10
CA ALA A 17 26.74 -8.95 -4.14
C ALA A 17 27.49 -8.62 -2.84
N ILE A 18 27.96 -9.64 -2.13
CA ILE A 18 28.80 -9.50 -0.93
C ILE A 18 30.18 -10.05 -1.26
N LYS A 19 31.23 -9.23 -1.15
CA LYS A 19 32.62 -9.60 -1.40
C LYS A 19 33.42 -9.69 -0.11
N ASN A 20 34.16 -10.78 0.08
CA ASN A 20 35.18 -10.89 1.12
C ASN A 20 36.54 -11.28 0.51
N ASN A 21 37.51 -11.61 1.36
CA ASN A 21 38.87 -12.01 0.95
C ASN A 21 38.94 -13.44 0.35
N ILE A 22 37.84 -14.20 0.36
CA ILE A 22 37.76 -15.54 -0.23
C ILE A 22 37.08 -15.47 -1.61
N ASN A 23 35.88 -14.90 -1.69
CA ASN A 23 35.12 -14.81 -2.95
C ASN A 23 34.03 -13.70 -2.90
N ALA A 24 33.29 -13.57 -4.00
CA ALA A 24 32.03 -12.84 -4.10
C ALA A 24 30.84 -13.80 -4.07
N PHE A 25 29.82 -13.43 -3.30
CA PHE A 25 28.56 -14.18 -3.14
C PHE A 25 27.41 -13.33 -3.67
N TYR A 26 26.53 -13.95 -4.45
CA TYR A 26 25.42 -13.27 -5.11
C TYR A 26 24.11 -13.91 -4.69
N PHE A 27 23.12 -13.11 -4.34
CA PHE A 27 21.77 -13.56 -4.06
C PHE A 27 20.75 -12.48 -4.41
N ALA A 28 19.50 -12.90 -4.62
CA ALA A 28 18.38 -11.99 -4.72
C ALA A 28 17.65 -11.94 -3.37
N THR A 29 17.11 -10.77 -3.04
CA THR A 29 16.26 -10.58 -1.87
C THR A 29 15.07 -9.68 -2.21
N GLN A 30 14.01 -9.78 -1.43
CA GLN A 30 12.87 -8.88 -1.48
C GLN A 30 13.00 -7.83 -0.39
N VAL A 31 12.88 -6.56 -0.78
CA VAL A 31 12.88 -5.44 0.15
C VAL A 31 11.42 -5.05 0.40
N PRO A 32 10.95 -5.03 1.65
CA PRO A 32 9.58 -4.65 1.97
C PRO A 32 9.27 -3.24 1.45
N LEU A 33 8.14 -3.10 0.75
CA LEU A 33 7.79 -1.87 0.04
C LEU A 33 7.72 -0.63 0.96
N ILE A 34 7.34 -0.84 2.23
CA ILE A 34 7.24 0.20 3.26
C ILE A 34 8.53 1.00 3.47
N VAL A 35 9.71 0.42 3.20
CA VAL A 35 10.99 1.13 3.38
C VAL A 35 11.21 2.20 2.31
N TYR A 36 10.43 2.17 1.23
CA TYR A 36 10.45 3.18 0.18
C TYR A 36 9.40 4.27 0.39
N PHE A 37 8.62 4.24 1.48
CA PHE A 37 7.65 5.30 1.78
C PHE A 37 8.33 6.44 2.53
N ARG A 38 8.12 7.66 2.05
CA ARG A 38 8.71 8.87 2.61
C ARG A 38 7.89 9.39 3.78
N GLU A 39 8.58 9.95 4.77
CA GLU A 39 7.96 10.59 5.95
C GLU A 39 7.19 11.87 5.60
N ASP A 40 7.58 12.57 4.53
CA ASP A 40 6.91 13.76 3.98
C ASP A 40 5.85 13.40 2.93
N GLY A 41 5.18 12.25 3.09
CA GLY A 41 4.17 11.73 2.17
C GLY A 41 2.74 12.17 2.45
N GLN A 42 2.53 12.99 3.49
CA GLN A 42 1.20 13.47 3.86
C GLN A 42 0.72 14.55 2.89
N MET A 43 -0.40 14.30 2.23
CA MET A 43 -1.07 15.28 1.38
C MET A 43 -2.03 16.16 2.17
N GLU A 44 -2.25 17.38 1.67
CA GLU A 44 -3.38 18.19 2.12
C GLU A 44 -4.70 17.64 1.56
N LYS A 45 -5.81 17.87 2.28
CA LYS A 45 -7.15 17.39 1.86
C LYS A 45 -7.53 17.86 0.45
N ARG A 46 -7.17 19.10 0.09
CA ARG A 46 -7.47 19.66 -1.23
C ARG A 46 -6.68 18.95 -2.33
N GLU A 47 -5.37 18.82 -2.14
CA GLU A 47 -4.46 18.12 -3.05
C GLU A 47 -4.93 16.68 -3.28
N PHE A 48 -5.24 15.96 -2.19
CA PHE A 48 -5.75 14.58 -2.26
C PHE A 48 -7.03 14.50 -3.11
N LEU A 49 -8.00 15.38 -2.89
CA LEU A 49 -9.27 15.37 -3.64
C LEU A 49 -9.08 15.70 -5.12
N GLU A 50 -8.19 16.64 -5.44
CA GLU A 50 -7.85 16.99 -6.81
C GLU A 50 -7.16 15.81 -7.51
N GLU A 51 -6.17 15.18 -6.88
CA GLU A 51 -5.46 14.04 -7.45
C GLU A 51 -6.38 12.80 -7.58
N TRP A 52 -7.19 12.49 -6.57
CA TRP A 52 -8.14 11.37 -6.59
C TRP A 52 -9.12 11.46 -7.75
N LYS A 53 -9.65 12.66 -8.02
CA LYS A 53 -10.58 12.91 -9.14
C LYS A 53 -9.88 12.91 -10.49
N SER A 54 -8.60 13.28 -10.54
CA SER A 54 -7.83 13.29 -11.79
C SER A 54 -7.52 11.90 -12.33
N ILE A 55 -7.51 10.88 -11.46
CA ILE A 55 -7.19 9.49 -11.83
C ILE A 55 -8.47 8.80 -12.32
N PRO A 56 -8.50 8.27 -13.57
CA PRO A 56 -9.66 7.57 -14.12
C PRO A 56 -10.10 6.38 -13.25
N GLU A 57 -11.40 6.15 -13.13
CA GLU A 57 -11.98 5.07 -12.31
C GLU A 57 -11.53 3.67 -12.79
N GLN A 58 -11.30 3.49 -14.10
CA GLN A 58 -10.73 2.26 -14.66
C GLN A 58 -9.31 1.93 -14.14
N ASN A 59 -8.60 2.92 -13.58
CA ASN A 59 -7.29 2.74 -12.95
C ASN A 59 -7.40 2.53 -11.43
N GLU A 60 -8.60 2.52 -10.88
CA GLU A 60 -8.85 2.12 -9.49
C GLU A 60 -8.75 0.61 -9.36
N GLN A 61 -8.02 0.14 -8.35
CA GLN A 61 -7.97 -1.26 -7.99
C GLN A 61 -8.58 -1.47 -6.61
N GLN A 62 -9.55 -2.37 -6.53
CA GLN A 62 -10.25 -2.70 -5.28
C GLN A 62 -9.89 -4.10 -4.81
N PHE A 63 -9.66 -4.22 -3.50
CA PHE A 63 -9.28 -5.46 -2.83
C PHE A 63 -10.12 -5.64 -1.57
N SER A 64 -10.32 -6.89 -1.18
CA SER A 64 -10.91 -7.24 0.11
C SER A 64 -9.80 -7.70 1.04
N LEU A 65 -9.63 -7.00 2.16
CA LEU A 65 -8.69 -7.32 3.21
C LEU A 65 -9.41 -7.93 4.40
N GLN A 66 -8.67 -8.70 5.21
CA GLN A 66 -9.15 -9.20 6.50
C GLN A 66 -8.50 -8.44 7.66
N ASN A 67 -9.33 -7.97 8.58
CA ASN A 67 -8.95 -7.34 9.85
C ASN A 67 -8.93 -8.39 10.96
N THR A 68 -7.97 -9.31 10.90
CA THR A 68 -7.90 -10.46 11.83
C THR A 68 -7.66 -10.03 13.28
N GLN A 69 -7.04 -8.86 13.49
CA GLN A 69 -6.79 -8.29 14.81
C GLN A 69 -7.96 -7.46 15.36
N ASN A 70 -9.09 -7.37 14.64
CA ASN A 70 -10.26 -6.56 15.03
C ASN A 70 -9.90 -5.10 15.37
N MET A 71 -8.95 -4.52 14.63
CA MET A 71 -8.53 -3.13 14.85
C MET A 71 -9.68 -2.19 14.53
N ASN A 72 -9.97 -1.26 15.45
CA ASN A 72 -10.84 -0.13 15.13
C ASN A 72 -10.11 0.86 14.20
N ALA A 73 -10.82 1.84 13.66
CA ALA A 73 -10.22 2.79 12.73
C ALA A 73 -9.08 3.63 13.32
N ASP A 74 -9.14 4.00 14.60
CA ASP A 74 -8.06 4.75 15.24
C ASP A 74 -6.77 3.91 15.30
N ALA A 75 -6.90 2.63 15.64
CA ALA A 75 -5.79 1.68 15.64
C ALA A 75 -5.24 1.48 14.22
N ILE A 76 -6.11 1.34 13.22
CA ILE A 76 -5.73 1.24 11.79
C ILE A 76 -4.93 2.48 11.38
N CYS A 77 -5.47 3.69 11.60
CA CYS A 77 -4.77 4.94 11.25
C CYS A 77 -3.41 5.04 11.95
N THR A 78 -3.34 4.68 13.23
CA THR A 78 -2.07 4.72 13.99
C THR A 78 -1.03 3.76 13.41
N LYS A 79 -1.44 2.52 13.12
CA LYS A 79 -0.58 1.49 12.55
C LYS A 79 -0.07 1.86 11.15
N LEU A 80 -0.95 2.40 10.32
CA LEU A 80 -0.60 2.89 8.99
C LEU A 80 0.36 4.08 9.06
N GLN A 81 0.10 5.05 9.95
CA GLN A 81 0.95 6.23 10.13
C GLN A 81 2.37 5.86 10.60
N GLN A 82 2.52 4.84 11.46
CA GLN A 82 3.83 4.31 11.86
C GLN A 82 4.67 3.75 10.71
N ASN A 83 4.04 3.50 9.56
CA ASN A 83 4.67 2.97 8.35
C ASN A 83 4.60 3.96 7.19
N ASN A 84 4.52 5.27 7.45
CA ASN A 84 4.47 6.33 6.44
C ASN A 84 3.27 6.22 5.46
N ILE A 85 2.15 5.68 5.95
CA ILE A 85 0.85 5.72 5.26
C ILE A 85 -0.03 6.71 6.01
N HIS A 86 -0.21 7.89 5.43
CA HIS A 86 -0.72 9.04 6.16
C HIS A 86 -2.23 9.21 6.00
N THR A 87 -2.97 9.27 7.10
CA THR A 87 -4.41 9.54 7.05
C THR A 87 -4.68 11.01 6.73
N VAL A 88 -5.31 11.27 5.59
CA VAL A 88 -5.65 12.62 5.10
C VAL A 88 -7.04 13.05 5.61
N ALA A 89 -8.00 12.13 5.61
CA ALA A 89 -9.36 12.40 6.03
C ALA A 89 -10.06 11.13 6.56
N ARG A 90 -11.07 11.35 7.39
CA ARG A 90 -11.95 10.31 7.93
C ARG A 90 -13.40 10.75 7.76
N ARG A 91 -14.28 9.84 7.37
CA ARG A 91 -15.72 10.08 7.27
C ARG A 91 -16.48 8.91 7.86
N GLN A 92 -17.49 9.21 8.66
CA GLN A 92 -18.49 8.23 9.07
C GLN A 92 -19.62 8.28 8.04
N VAL A 93 -19.99 7.12 7.48
CA VAL A 93 -21.13 6.97 6.58
C VAL A 93 -21.92 5.76 7.08
N ASP A 94 -23.13 6.00 7.57
CA ASP A 94 -23.94 5.00 8.27
C ASP A 94 -23.13 4.27 9.37
N ASN A 95 -23.07 2.93 9.31
CA ASN A 95 -22.31 2.09 10.24
C ASN A 95 -20.86 1.83 9.78
N GLN A 96 -20.33 2.62 8.84
CA GLN A 96 -19.02 2.42 8.23
C GLN A 96 -18.13 3.64 8.39
N GLN A 97 -16.83 3.38 8.39
CA GLN A 97 -15.80 4.42 8.36
C GLN A 97 -15.03 4.35 7.05
N LEU A 98 -14.94 5.50 6.39
CA LEU A 98 -14.11 5.72 5.21
C LEU A 98 -12.85 6.47 5.65
N LEU A 99 -11.71 5.83 5.46
CA LEU A 99 -10.39 6.34 5.84
C LEU A 99 -9.58 6.58 4.57
N TYR A 100 -9.17 7.83 4.34
CA TYR A 100 -8.44 8.25 3.15
C TYR A 100 -6.97 8.41 3.48
N HIS A 101 -6.07 7.82 2.68
CA HIS A 101 -4.63 7.86 2.93
C HIS A 101 -3.83 8.28 1.72
N SER A 102 -2.72 8.97 1.97
CA SER A 102 -1.68 9.23 0.98
C SER A 102 -0.39 8.49 1.33
N VAL A 103 0.28 7.98 0.31
CA VAL A 103 1.61 7.39 0.38
C VAL A 103 2.45 8.03 -0.71
N LYS A 104 3.67 8.47 -0.35
CA LYS A 104 4.65 9.00 -1.30
C LYS A 104 5.88 8.13 -1.29
N TYR A 105 6.26 7.59 -2.43
CA TYR A 105 7.48 6.81 -2.60
C TYR A 105 8.73 7.70 -2.68
N THR A 106 9.90 7.12 -2.40
CA THR A 106 11.21 7.78 -2.57
C THR A 106 11.48 8.24 -4.00
N ASN A 107 10.86 7.60 -5.00
CA ASN A 107 10.91 8.01 -6.42
C ASN A 107 9.84 9.05 -6.81
N ASN A 108 9.16 9.66 -5.82
CA ASN A 108 8.12 10.68 -5.97
C ASN A 108 6.80 10.21 -6.61
N LEU A 109 6.59 8.90 -6.76
CA LEU A 109 5.26 8.40 -7.11
C LEU A 109 4.33 8.47 -5.91
N ASN A 110 3.07 8.81 -6.15
CA ASN A 110 2.02 8.84 -5.14
C ASN A 110 1.08 7.65 -5.29
N VAL A 111 0.63 7.10 -4.17
CA VAL A 111 -0.50 6.18 -4.09
C VAL A 111 -1.53 6.76 -3.14
N LEU A 112 -2.77 6.78 -3.58
CA LEU A 112 -3.92 7.18 -2.78
C LEU A 112 -4.71 5.92 -2.40
N SER A 113 -5.20 5.85 -1.17
CA SER A 113 -6.09 4.77 -0.76
C SER A 113 -7.34 5.25 -0.06
N GLU A 114 -8.42 4.48 -0.20
CA GLU A 114 -9.60 4.52 0.64
C GLU A 114 -9.75 3.15 1.32
N LEU A 115 -9.86 3.14 2.64
CA LEU A 115 -10.30 1.97 3.40
C LEU A 115 -11.74 2.16 3.83
N LYS A 116 -12.58 1.19 3.51
CA LYS A 116 -13.96 1.09 3.99
C LYS A 116 -14.01 0.04 5.09
N VAL A 117 -14.14 0.49 6.33
CA VAL A 117 -14.13 -0.33 7.53
C VAL A 117 -15.55 -0.43 8.08
N ASN A 118 -16.04 -1.65 8.27
CA ASN A 118 -17.34 -1.91 8.90
C ASN A 118 -17.11 -2.43 10.32
N SER A 119 -17.80 -1.87 11.33
CA SER A 119 -17.68 -2.34 12.72
C SER A 119 -18.33 -3.71 12.97
N GLN A 120 -19.18 -4.18 12.06
CA GLN A 120 -19.94 -5.42 12.20
C GLN A 120 -19.26 -6.65 11.60
N ASN A 121 -18.19 -6.46 10.81
CA ASN A 121 -17.45 -7.58 10.22
C ASN A 121 -15.95 -7.27 10.10
N THR A 122 -15.16 -8.29 9.83
CA THR A 122 -13.70 -8.18 9.71
C THR A 122 -13.24 -7.80 8.30
N ALA A 123 -14.14 -7.68 7.33
CA ALA A 123 -13.79 -7.39 5.95
C ALA A 123 -13.58 -5.88 5.77
N ILE A 124 -12.43 -5.50 5.22
CA ILE A 124 -12.13 -4.11 4.86
C ILE A 124 -12.02 -4.05 3.34
N THR A 125 -12.76 -3.15 2.70
CA THR A 125 -12.54 -2.86 1.28
C THR A 125 -11.41 -1.83 1.17
N LEU A 126 -10.38 -2.17 0.42
CA LEU A 126 -9.28 -1.27 0.07
C LEU A 126 -9.43 -0.86 -1.39
N SER A 127 -9.57 0.44 -1.65
CA SER A 127 -9.45 1.02 -2.98
C SER A 127 -8.11 1.73 -3.12
N LEU A 128 -7.40 1.50 -4.22
CA LEU A 128 -6.10 2.07 -4.52
C LEU A 128 -6.12 2.83 -5.85
N LYS A 129 -5.51 4.02 -5.87
CA LYS A 129 -5.32 4.83 -7.08
C LYS A 129 -3.89 5.35 -7.16
N SER A 130 -3.38 5.41 -8.38
CA SER A 130 -2.14 6.11 -8.72
C SER A 130 -2.17 6.51 -10.19
N LYS A 131 -1.46 7.58 -10.53
CA LYS A 131 -1.17 7.92 -11.93
C LYS A 131 -0.26 6.89 -12.60
N ASN A 132 0.45 6.08 -11.81
CA ASN A 132 1.29 4.99 -12.29
C ASN A 132 0.86 3.67 -11.64
N LEU A 133 0.23 2.77 -12.42
CA LEU A 133 -0.27 1.48 -11.93
C LEU A 133 0.83 0.58 -11.34
N MET A 134 2.10 0.76 -11.74
CA MET A 134 3.20 0.02 -11.14
C MET A 134 3.42 0.37 -9.67
N ALA A 135 3.04 1.58 -9.22
CA ALA A 135 3.13 1.98 -7.81
C ALA A 135 2.08 1.30 -6.92
N ILE A 136 1.00 0.78 -7.52
CA ILE A 136 -0.08 0.06 -6.82
C ILE A 136 0.28 -1.42 -6.67
N ALA A 137 1.21 -1.94 -7.48
CA ALA A 137 1.61 -3.34 -7.45
C ALA A 137 2.03 -3.75 -6.02
N ASN A 138 1.41 -4.81 -5.50
CA ASN A 138 1.65 -5.38 -4.16
C ASN A 138 1.26 -4.48 -2.97
N MET A 139 0.64 -3.32 -3.19
CA MET A 139 0.16 -2.47 -2.09
C MET A 139 -0.93 -3.15 -1.25
N ASN A 140 -1.77 -3.97 -1.86
CA ASN A 140 -2.76 -4.76 -1.13
C ASN A 140 -2.11 -5.73 -0.13
N GLU A 141 -0.98 -6.35 -0.48
CA GLU A 141 -0.24 -7.24 0.41
C GLU A 141 0.40 -6.48 1.57
N VAL A 142 0.90 -5.26 1.31
CA VAL A 142 1.41 -4.37 2.36
C VAL A 142 0.31 -4.01 3.34
N PHE A 143 -0.84 -3.52 2.86
CA PHE A 143 -1.98 -3.22 3.73
C PHE A 143 -2.45 -4.47 4.50
N GLN A 144 -2.56 -5.63 3.84
CA GLN A 144 -2.94 -6.89 4.51
C GLN A 144 -1.94 -7.28 5.60
N SER A 145 -0.63 -7.14 5.36
CA SER A 145 0.40 -7.47 6.34
C SER A 145 0.42 -6.51 7.54
N LEU A 146 0.04 -5.25 7.34
CA LEU A 146 -0.01 -4.26 8.43
C LEU A 146 -1.24 -4.42 9.32
N LEU A 147 -2.34 -4.96 8.76
CA LEU A 147 -3.62 -5.16 9.45
C LEU A 147 -3.82 -6.58 10.01
N ASN A 148 -2.85 -7.46 9.79
CA ASN A 148 -2.79 -8.83 10.31
C ASN A 148 -1.97 -8.95 11.58
#